data_AF-A0A3Q3KEG5-F1
#
_entry.id   AF-A0A3Q3KEG5-F1
#
_cell.length_a   1.000
_cell.length_b   1.000
_cell.length_c   1.000
_cell.angle_alpha   90.00
_cell.angle_beta   90.00
_cell.angle_gamma   90.00
#
_symmetry.space_group_name_H-M   'P 1'
#
loop_
_entity.id
_entity.type
_entity.pdbx_description
1 polymer ?
#
loop_
_entity_poly.entity_id
_entity_poly.type
_entity_poly.pdbx_seq_one_letter_code
_entity_poly.pdbx_strand_id
1 'polypeptide(L)'
;MGEMEQLRKEADSLKDQITAARKAVQDTTLQEVAASIAAVGRIQMKTRKTLRGHLAKIYAMHWAADSRLCVSASQDGKLIVWDTITTNKVNAIPLKSSWVMTCAYAPSGNLVACGGLDNMCSIYNLKGKDGNVKVMRELVGHSGYLSCCRFLNDTEILTSSGDWTSILWDIETGSKKTIYAGHQSDCMSLAVSPDFNFFISGSCDYTARLWDIRDGTCRQTFGGHESDINAIGFFPSGKAVITGSDDATCKLYDLRADQELITYQDSSIMCGVTSLAPSLSGRLILAGYDDFNVNIWDSLKAERVGVLAGHDNRVSCVGVSPDGMACCTGSWDSFLKIWN
;
A
#
# COMPACT_ATOMS: atom_id res chain seq x y z
N MET A 1 44.47 -3.50 5.08
CA MET A 1 43.18 -3.40 4.38
C MET A 1 42.14 -3.34 5.49
N GLY A 2 41.42 -2.22 5.62
CA GLY A 2 40.62 -1.94 6.82
C GLY A 2 39.41 -2.88 6.97
N GLU A 3 38.99 -3.15 8.21
CA GLU A 3 37.84 -3.99 8.57
C GLU A 3 36.57 -3.67 7.76
N MET A 4 36.32 -2.39 7.50
CA MET A 4 35.18 -1.91 6.67
C MET A 4 35.21 -2.46 5.24
N GLU A 5 36.38 -2.53 4.62
CA GLU A 5 36.54 -3.04 3.25
C GLU A 5 36.32 -4.56 3.21
N GLN A 6 36.71 -5.27 4.28
CA GLN A 6 36.46 -6.70 4.42
C GLN A 6 34.95 -6.97 4.54
N LEU A 7 34.24 -6.24 5.40
CA LEU A 7 32.79 -6.37 5.57
C LEU A 7 32.03 -6.03 4.29
N ARG A 8 32.48 -5.02 3.53
CA ARG A 8 31.87 -4.68 2.24
C ARG A 8 32.01 -5.82 1.24
N LYS A 9 33.22 -6.39 1.09
CA LYS A 9 33.46 -7.54 0.21
C LYS A 9 32.67 -8.77 0.61
N GLU A 10 32.53 -9.01 1.92
CA GLU A 10 31.71 -10.09 2.44
C GLU A 10 30.24 -9.90 2.09
N ALA A 11 29.70 -8.69 2.28
CA ALA A 11 28.31 -8.36 1.94
C ALA A 11 28.03 -8.54 0.43
N ASP A 12 28.95 -8.08 -0.43
CA ASP A 12 28.81 -8.24 -1.88
C ASP A 12 28.89 -9.71 -2.30
N SER A 13 29.80 -10.50 -1.70
CA SER A 13 29.89 -11.95 -1.91
C SER A 13 28.59 -12.68 -1.51
N LEU A 14 27.98 -12.31 -0.38
CA LEU A 14 26.71 -12.89 0.07
C LEU A 14 25.56 -12.54 -0.89
N LYS A 15 25.52 -11.31 -1.44
CA LYS A 15 24.53 -10.93 -2.46
C LYS A 15 24.68 -11.75 -3.74
N ASP A 16 25.91 -12.00 -4.18
CA ASP A 16 26.18 -12.84 -5.35
C ASP A 16 25.72 -14.28 -5.12
N GLN A 17 25.98 -14.83 -3.94
CA GLN A 17 25.51 -16.17 -3.54
C GLN A 17 23.98 -16.27 -3.54
N ILE A 18 23.28 -15.26 -3.01
CA ILE A 18 21.81 -15.20 -3.02
C ILE A 18 21.29 -15.14 -4.47
N THR A 19 21.90 -14.30 -5.31
CA THR A 19 21.52 -14.15 -6.72
C THR A 19 21.70 -15.47 -7.48
N ALA A 20 22.82 -16.16 -7.26
CA ALA A 20 23.08 -17.47 -7.84
C ALA A 20 22.07 -18.53 -7.35
N ALA A 21 21.74 -18.53 -6.05
CA ALA A 21 20.77 -19.46 -5.47
C ALA A 21 19.36 -19.25 -6.03
N ARG A 22 18.90 -18.00 -6.15
CA ARG A 22 17.60 -17.65 -6.76
C ARG A 22 17.53 -18.12 -8.22
N LYS A 23 18.59 -17.86 -8.99
CA LYS A 23 18.69 -18.29 -10.39
C LYS A 23 18.71 -19.81 -10.53
N ALA A 24 19.34 -20.54 -9.59
CA ALA A 24 19.40 -21.99 -9.62
C ALA A 24 18.04 -22.68 -9.45
N VAL A 25 17.08 -22.01 -8.80
CA VAL A 25 15.71 -22.53 -8.58
C VAL A 25 14.67 -21.90 -9.51
N GLN A 26 15.08 -21.05 -10.44
CA GLN A 26 14.20 -20.43 -11.44
C GLN A 26 14.05 -21.37 -12.66
N ASP A 27 13.22 -22.40 -12.51
CA ASP A 27 13.04 -23.48 -13.49
C ASP A 27 12.01 -23.17 -14.60
N THR A 28 11.08 -22.26 -14.36
CA THR A 28 10.02 -21.85 -15.30
C THR A 28 9.65 -20.38 -15.11
N THR A 29 8.92 -19.81 -16.06
CA THR A 29 8.29 -18.48 -15.93
C THR A 29 6.79 -18.59 -15.63
N LEU A 30 6.21 -17.54 -15.02
CA LEU A 30 4.77 -17.51 -14.77
C LEU A 30 3.96 -17.54 -16.07
N GLN A 31 4.47 -16.90 -17.13
CA GLN A 31 3.82 -16.90 -18.45
C GLN A 31 3.71 -18.31 -19.05
N GLU A 32 4.75 -19.14 -18.91
CA GLU A 32 4.73 -20.54 -19.38
C GLU A 32 3.73 -21.37 -18.58
N VAL A 33 3.72 -21.24 -17.25
CA VAL A 33 2.77 -21.96 -16.38
C VAL A 33 1.33 -21.55 -16.67
N ALA A 34 1.09 -20.26 -16.94
CA ALA A 34 -0.23 -19.71 -17.22
C ALA A 34 -0.64 -19.78 -18.71
N ALA A 35 0.17 -20.39 -19.59
CA ALA A 35 -0.07 -20.38 -21.04
C ALA A 35 -1.43 -20.98 -21.44
N SER A 36 -1.89 -22.00 -20.72
CA SER A 36 -3.19 -22.67 -20.96
C SER A 36 -4.40 -21.90 -20.43
N ILE A 37 -4.18 -20.87 -19.60
CA ILE A 37 -5.25 -20.10 -18.98
C ILE A 37 -5.87 -19.14 -20.01
N ALA A 38 -7.20 -19.11 -20.07
CA ALA A 38 -7.92 -18.20 -20.93
C ALA A 38 -7.63 -16.73 -20.57
N ALA A 39 -7.51 -15.87 -21.58
CA ALA A 39 -7.39 -14.43 -21.37
C ALA A 39 -8.67 -13.88 -20.71
N VAL A 40 -8.53 -12.90 -19.81
CA VAL A 40 -9.70 -12.27 -19.15
C VAL A 40 -10.59 -11.55 -20.16
N GLY A 41 -10.01 -11.06 -21.26
CA GLY A 41 -10.68 -10.15 -22.18
C GLY A 41 -10.66 -8.72 -21.67
N ARG A 42 -11.21 -7.79 -22.46
CA ARG A 42 -11.19 -6.36 -22.13
C ARG A 42 -12.12 -6.04 -20.96
N ILE A 43 -11.57 -5.50 -19.89
CA ILE A 43 -12.31 -5.01 -18.73
C ILE A 43 -12.72 -3.56 -18.97
N GLN A 44 -14.02 -3.29 -18.87
CA GLN A 44 -14.60 -1.95 -19.00
C GLN A 44 -15.46 -1.65 -17.77
N MET A 45 -14.82 -1.21 -16.69
CA MET A 45 -15.55 -0.72 -15.51
C MET A 45 -16.07 0.69 -15.78
N LYS A 46 -17.21 1.04 -15.18
CA LYS A 46 -17.78 2.39 -15.28
C LYS A 46 -17.79 3.03 -13.90
N THR A 47 -17.59 4.35 -13.87
CA THR A 47 -17.82 5.11 -12.64
C THR A 47 -19.31 5.01 -12.28
N ARG A 48 -19.60 4.47 -11.09
CA ARG A 48 -20.95 4.40 -10.53
C ARG A 48 -21.26 5.56 -9.62
N LYS A 49 -20.25 6.01 -8.86
CA LYS A 49 -20.37 7.09 -7.88
C LYS A 49 -19.15 7.99 -7.94
N THR A 50 -19.36 9.27 -7.65
CA THR A 50 -18.28 10.24 -7.43
C THR A 50 -18.51 10.88 -6.06
N LEU A 51 -17.57 10.67 -5.14
CA LEU A 51 -17.62 11.22 -3.80
C LEU A 51 -17.03 12.63 -3.87
N ARG A 52 -17.84 13.63 -3.51
CA ARG A 52 -17.48 15.05 -3.58
C ARG A 52 -17.46 15.65 -2.18
N GLY A 53 -16.37 16.32 -1.82
CA GLY A 53 -16.31 17.03 -0.54
C GLY A 53 -14.94 17.47 -0.06
N HIS A 54 -13.86 16.88 -0.56
CA HIS A 54 -12.53 17.45 -0.37
C HIS A 54 -12.36 18.71 -1.21
N LEU A 55 -11.54 19.62 -0.71
CA LEU A 55 -11.24 20.90 -1.37
C LEU A 55 -9.79 20.96 -1.87
N ALA A 56 -9.02 19.90 -1.66
CA ALA A 56 -7.62 19.80 -2.07
C ALA A 56 -7.30 18.36 -2.48
N LYS A 57 -6.01 18.11 -2.74
CA LYS A 57 -5.49 16.82 -3.18
C LYS A 57 -5.77 15.73 -2.15
N ILE A 58 -6.34 14.62 -2.59
CA ILE A 58 -6.44 13.40 -1.80
C ILE A 58 -5.10 12.68 -1.86
N TYR A 59 -4.65 12.10 -0.74
CA TYR A 59 -3.41 11.33 -0.69
C TYR A 59 -3.70 9.86 -0.45
N ALA A 60 -4.56 9.54 0.51
CA ALA A 60 -4.86 8.17 0.88
C ALA A 60 -6.37 7.94 0.98
N MET A 61 -6.73 6.68 0.75
CA MET A 61 -8.04 6.15 1.05
C MET A 61 -7.90 4.72 1.56
N HIS A 62 -8.83 4.28 2.40
CA HIS A 62 -8.88 2.89 2.85
C HIS A 62 -10.34 2.47 3.04
N TRP A 63 -10.70 1.31 2.50
CA TRP A 63 -12.00 0.69 2.72
C TRP A 63 -12.12 0.18 4.17
N ALA A 64 -13.33 0.25 4.72
CA ALA A 64 -13.69 -0.50 5.91
C ALA A 64 -13.97 -1.97 5.55
N ALA A 65 -13.90 -2.85 6.55
CA ALA A 65 -14.14 -4.29 6.37
C ALA A 65 -15.57 -4.62 5.89
N ASP A 66 -16.53 -3.71 6.06
CA ASP A 66 -17.92 -3.89 5.63
C ASP A 66 -18.15 -3.68 4.13
N SER A 67 -17.11 -3.36 3.36
CA SER A 67 -17.18 -3.07 1.91
C SER A 67 -18.12 -1.93 1.51
N ARG A 68 -18.56 -1.13 2.49
CA ARG A 68 -19.49 -0.02 2.28
C ARG A 68 -18.88 1.30 2.68
N LEU A 69 -18.28 1.36 3.86
CA LEU A 69 -17.64 2.57 4.35
C LEU A 69 -16.22 2.66 3.80
N CYS A 70 -15.76 3.88 3.55
CA CYS A 70 -14.35 4.13 3.31
C CYS A 70 -13.93 5.42 4.00
N VAL A 71 -12.64 5.54 4.31
CA VAL A 71 -12.04 6.76 4.83
C VAL A 71 -11.10 7.33 3.77
N SER A 72 -11.05 8.65 3.64
CA SER A 72 -10.09 9.35 2.78
C SER A 72 -9.46 10.54 3.48
N ALA A 73 -8.19 10.77 3.16
CA ALA A 73 -7.37 11.84 3.72
C ALA A 73 -6.89 12.79 2.63
N SER A 74 -6.95 14.09 2.91
CA SER A 74 -6.65 15.15 1.94
C SER A 74 -5.90 16.31 2.56
N GLN A 75 -5.16 17.02 1.72
CA GLN A 75 -4.36 18.19 2.08
C GLN A 75 -5.18 19.41 2.55
N ASP A 76 -6.50 19.34 2.45
CA ASP A 76 -7.40 20.32 3.07
C ASP A 76 -7.51 20.15 4.60
N GLY A 77 -6.72 19.25 5.19
CA GLY A 77 -6.71 18.97 6.62
C GLY A 77 -7.97 18.25 7.08
N LYS A 78 -8.58 17.43 6.22
CA LYS A 78 -9.77 16.64 6.56
C LYS A 78 -9.56 15.17 6.33
N LEU A 79 -10.08 14.40 7.27
CA LEU A 79 -10.33 12.97 7.14
C LEU A 79 -11.84 12.77 7.03
N ILE A 80 -12.32 12.26 5.89
CA ILE A 80 -13.75 12.06 5.64
C ILE A 80 -14.04 10.56 5.61
N VAL A 81 -15.05 10.14 6.38
CA VAL A 81 -15.63 8.80 6.31
C VAL A 81 -16.88 8.87 5.46
N TRP A 82 -16.94 8.06 4.41
CA TRP A 82 -18.01 8.05 3.43
C TRP A 82 -18.82 6.77 3.51
N ASP A 83 -20.10 6.87 3.21
CA ASP A 83 -20.90 5.73 2.76
C ASP A 83 -20.86 5.71 1.23
N THR A 84 -20.16 4.74 0.66
CA THR A 84 -19.90 4.68 -0.79
C THR A 84 -21.15 4.37 -1.62
N ILE A 85 -22.19 3.79 -1.01
CA ILE A 85 -23.45 3.47 -1.70
C ILE A 85 -24.29 4.74 -1.85
N THR A 86 -24.46 5.47 -0.74
CA THR A 86 -25.31 6.67 -0.67
C THR A 86 -24.57 7.96 -1.04
N THR A 87 -23.24 7.94 -1.07
CA THR A 87 -22.34 9.10 -1.21
C THR A 87 -22.36 10.09 -0.05
N ASN A 88 -23.03 9.73 1.05
CA ASN A 88 -23.11 10.57 2.23
C ASN A 88 -21.79 10.59 2.99
N LYS A 89 -21.47 11.74 3.57
CA LYS A 89 -20.37 11.89 4.54
C LYS A 89 -20.89 11.47 5.90
N VAL A 90 -20.40 10.34 6.42
CA VAL A 90 -20.76 9.84 7.75
C VAL A 90 -20.05 10.68 8.82
N ASN A 91 -18.74 10.92 8.63
CA ASN A 91 -17.94 11.77 9.51
C ASN A 91 -17.03 12.67 8.67
N ALA A 92 -16.78 13.88 9.16
CA ALA A 92 -15.77 14.78 8.62
C ALA A 92 -14.93 15.30 9.78
N ILE A 93 -13.72 14.78 9.91
CA ILE A 93 -12.82 15.00 11.04
C ILE A 93 -11.78 16.04 10.62
N PRO A 94 -11.74 17.21 11.28
CA PRO A 94 -10.68 18.19 11.05
C PRO A 94 -9.38 17.69 11.68
N LEU A 95 -8.30 17.74 10.90
CA LEU A 95 -6.96 17.35 11.31
C LEU A 95 -6.20 18.57 11.85
N LYS A 96 -5.28 18.33 12.79
CA LYS A 96 -4.38 19.38 13.30
C LYS A 96 -3.36 19.80 12.24
N SER A 97 -2.84 18.83 11.49
CA SER A 97 -1.94 19.04 10.36
C SER A 97 -2.69 18.89 9.05
N SER A 98 -2.50 19.84 8.13
CA SER A 98 -3.05 19.75 6.77
C SER A 98 -2.29 18.75 5.91
N TRP A 99 -1.04 18.44 6.24
CA TRP A 99 -0.16 17.63 5.40
C TRP A 99 -0.26 16.14 5.72
N VAL A 100 -1.45 15.57 5.51
CA VAL A 100 -1.72 14.15 5.68
C VAL A 100 -1.27 13.36 4.45
N MET A 101 -0.63 12.21 4.67
CA MET A 101 -0.14 11.32 3.62
C MET A 101 -0.81 9.95 3.67
N THR A 102 -1.24 9.50 4.85
CA THR A 102 -1.87 8.19 5.04
C THR A 102 -3.16 8.28 5.84
N CYS A 103 -4.05 7.31 5.59
CA CYS A 103 -5.12 6.96 6.50
C CYS A 103 -5.37 5.45 6.52
N ALA A 104 -5.95 4.99 7.62
CA ALA A 104 -6.37 3.60 7.78
C ALA A 104 -7.71 3.50 8.50
N TYR A 105 -8.54 2.55 8.09
CA TYR A 105 -9.68 2.06 8.84
C TYR A 105 -9.28 0.84 9.67
N ALA A 106 -9.70 0.78 10.93
CA ALA A 106 -9.53 -0.42 11.74
C ALA A 106 -10.50 -1.54 11.27
N PRO A 107 -10.08 -2.83 11.33
CA PRO A 107 -10.93 -3.95 10.94
C PRO A 107 -12.29 -4.02 11.66
N SER A 108 -12.35 -3.53 12.90
CA SER A 108 -13.59 -3.46 13.69
C SER A 108 -14.62 -2.44 13.17
N GLY A 109 -14.19 -1.48 12.34
CA GLY A 109 -14.96 -0.31 11.96
C GLY A 109 -15.10 0.76 13.05
N ASN A 110 -14.42 0.63 14.20
CA ASN A 110 -14.54 1.57 15.31
C ASN A 110 -13.56 2.75 15.24
N LEU A 111 -12.37 2.51 14.67
CA LEU A 111 -11.28 3.46 14.69
C LEU A 111 -10.83 3.83 13.27
N VAL A 112 -10.34 5.05 13.12
CA VAL A 112 -9.57 5.48 11.95
C VAL A 112 -8.27 6.12 12.40
N ALA A 113 -7.22 5.97 11.61
CA ALA A 113 -5.93 6.60 11.83
C ALA A 113 -5.53 7.46 10.64
N CYS A 114 -4.71 8.48 10.89
CA CYS A 114 -4.03 9.24 9.86
C CYS A 114 -2.71 9.82 10.37
N GLY A 115 -1.88 10.27 9.43
CA GLY A 115 -0.68 11.05 9.71
C GLY A 115 0.03 11.49 8.45
N GLY A 116 1.09 12.28 8.59
CA GLY A 116 1.91 12.73 7.47
C GLY A 116 3.13 13.50 7.92
N LEU A 117 3.30 14.73 7.44
CA LEU A 117 4.49 15.56 7.73
C LEU A 117 4.60 16.05 9.18
N ASP A 118 3.60 15.75 10.02
CA ASP A 118 3.63 16.02 11.46
C ASP A 118 4.37 14.92 12.24
N ASN A 119 4.84 13.87 11.57
CA ASN A 119 5.59 12.73 12.13
C ASN A 119 4.82 11.95 13.20
N MET A 120 3.49 12.11 13.24
CA MET A 120 2.62 11.51 14.23
C MET A 120 1.57 10.63 13.55
N CYS A 121 1.18 9.55 14.23
CA CYS A 121 -0.01 8.79 13.86
C CYS A 121 -1.14 9.10 14.84
N SER A 122 -2.15 9.84 14.38
CA SER A 122 -3.33 10.21 15.16
C SER A 122 -4.44 9.18 14.96
N ILE A 123 -5.00 8.69 16.06
CA ILE A 123 -6.08 7.68 16.09
C ILE A 123 -7.36 8.33 16.60
N TYR A 124 -8.46 8.11 15.89
CA TYR A 124 -9.77 8.68 16.17
C TYR A 124 -10.77 7.57 16.43
N ASN A 125 -11.61 7.76 17.44
CA ASN A 125 -12.71 6.85 17.73
C ASN A 125 -14.00 7.37 17.08
N LEU A 126 -14.55 6.59 16.15
CA LEU A 126 -15.77 6.92 15.41
C LEU A 126 -17.05 6.70 16.22
N LYS A 127 -17.01 5.83 17.24
CA LYS A 127 -18.17 5.46 18.08
C LYS A 127 -18.07 6.05 19.48
N GLY A 128 -17.68 7.32 19.58
CA GLY A 128 -17.67 8.04 20.86
C GLY A 128 -19.07 8.08 21.50
N LYS A 129 -19.15 7.94 22.82
CA LYS A 129 -20.41 7.93 23.59
C LYS A 129 -21.29 9.18 23.37
N ASP A 130 -20.68 10.29 22.94
CA ASP A 130 -21.33 11.58 22.75
C ASP A 130 -21.69 11.89 21.28
N GLY A 131 -21.45 10.96 20.35
CA GLY A 131 -21.63 11.18 18.90
C GLY A 131 -20.55 12.05 18.23
N ASN A 132 -19.69 12.71 19.01
CA ASN A 132 -18.55 13.47 18.50
C ASN A 132 -17.31 12.57 18.31
N VAL A 133 -16.71 12.63 17.12
CA VAL A 133 -15.43 12.00 16.85
C VAL A 133 -14.32 12.77 17.55
N LYS A 134 -13.63 12.12 18.48
CA LYS A 134 -12.51 12.70 19.24
C LYS A 134 -11.21 11.94 18.91
N VAL A 135 -10.09 12.66 19.02
CA VAL A 135 -8.76 12.03 19.03
C VAL A 135 -8.69 11.13 20.25
N MET A 136 -8.45 9.85 20.02
CA MET A 136 -8.27 8.84 21.07
C MET A 136 -6.81 8.78 21.53
N ARG A 137 -5.87 8.84 20.58
CA ARG A 137 -4.43 8.74 20.85
C ARG A 137 -3.62 9.45 19.77
N GLU A 138 -2.50 10.03 20.15
CA GLU A 138 -1.47 10.52 19.24
C GLU A 138 -0.20 9.71 19.50
N LEU A 139 0.24 8.95 18.49
CA LEU A 139 1.44 8.14 18.56
C LEU A 139 2.62 8.98 18.05
N VAL A 140 3.51 9.33 18.97
CA VAL A 140 4.67 10.20 18.71
C VAL A 140 5.94 9.38 18.86
N GLY A 141 6.79 9.40 17.86
CA GLY A 141 8.12 8.80 17.99
C GLY A 141 8.85 8.48 16.69
N HIS A 142 8.25 8.69 15.53
CA HIS A 142 9.00 8.77 14.29
C HIS A 142 9.77 10.11 14.22
N SER A 143 10.94 10.09 13.59
CA SER A 143 11.75 11.29 13.31
C SER A 143 11.57 11.81 11.88
N GLY A 144 10.74 11.15 11.08
CA GLY A 144 10.38 11.52 9.72
C GLY A 144 8.86 11.47 9.51
N TYR A 145 8.43 11.87 8.32
CA TYR A 145 7.01 11.91 7.97
C TYR A 145 6.40 10.50 7.97
N LEU A 146 5.14 10.40 8.37
CA LEU A 146 4.40 9.14 8.32
C LEU A 146 3.91 8.87 6.90
N SER A 147 4.38 7.78 6.29
CA SER A 147 4.06 7.44 4.88
C SER A 147 2.86 6.51 4.75
N CYS A 148 2.74 5.51 5.62
CA CYS A 148 1.63 4.56 5.63
C CYS A 148 1.32 4.09 7.06
N CYS A 149 0.09 3.65 7.29
CA CYS A 149 -0.31 2.98 8.53
C CYS A 149 -1.37 1.91 8.27
N ARG A 150 -1.36 0.82 9.05
CA ARG A 150 -2.38 -0.25 9.01
C ARG A 150 -2.63 -0.81 10.40
N PHE A 151 -3.90 -0.92 10.78
CA PHE A 151 -4.29 -1.58 12.01
C PHE A 151 -4.13 -3.10 11.89
N LEU A 152 -3.61 -3.74 12.94
CA LEU A 152 -3.74 -5.18 13.11
C LEU A 152 -5.06 -5.51 13.81
N ASN A 153 -5.44 -4.69 14.78
CA ASN A 153 -6.65 -4.78 15.58
C ASN A 153 -6.92 -3.41 16.26
N ASP A 154 -7.90 -3.32 17.16
CA ASP A 154 -8.24 -2.06 17.85
C ASP A 154 -7.18 -1.62 18.88
N THR A 155 -6.21 -2.48 19.20
CA THR A 155 -5.14 -2.21 20.18
C THR A 155 -3.77 -2.03 19.55
N GLU A 156 -3.57 -2.42 18.29
CA GLU A 156 -2.28 -2.43 17.63
C GLU A 156 -2.34 -1.88 16.20
N ILE A 157 -1.35 -1.03 15.88
CA ILE A 157 -1.19 -0.42 14.56
C ILE A 157 0.28 -0.45 14.13
N LEU A 158 0.50 -0.71 12.84
CA LEU A 158 1.80 -0.58 12.17
C LEU A 158 1.89 0.75 11.46
N THR A 159 3.06 1.37 11.52
CA THR A 159 3.41 2.60 10.81
C THR A 159 4.69 2.43 10.01
N SER A 160 4.80 3.10 8.86
CA SER A 160 6.05 3.30 8.12
C SER A 160 6.34 4.78 7.99
N SER A 161 7.64 5.13 7.94
CA SER A 161 8.08 6.52 8.00
C SER A 161 9.25 6.82 7.06
N GLY A 162 9.39 8.09 6.72
CA GLY A 162 10.57 8.65 6.05
C GLY A 162 11.85 8.62 6.91
N ASP A 163 11.78 8.18 8.17
CA ASP A 163 12.99 7.89 8.98
C ASP A 163 13.58 6.48 8.76
N TRP A 164 13.12 5.80 7.71
CA TRP A 164 13.59 4.48 7.25
C TRP A 164 13.15 3.32 8.15
N THR A 165 12.31 3.59 9.16
CA THR A 165 11.80 2.57 10.08
C THR A 165 10.31 2.33 9.89
N SER A 166 9.89 1.13 10.28
CA SER A 166 8.50 0.84 10.60
C SER A 166 8.36 0.55 12.10
N ILE A 167 7.21 0.83 12.69
CA ILE A 167 6.98 0.63 14.13
C ILE A 167 5.63 -0.06 14.36
N LEU A 168 5.62 -1.08 15.23
CA LEU A 168 4.42 -1.65 15.82
C LEU A 168 4.12 -0.90 17.12
N TRP A 169 2.91 -0.37 17.24
CA TRP A 169 2.47 0.41 18.38
C TRP A 169 1.41 -0.33 19.19
N ASP A 170 1.46 -0.10 20.49
CA ASP A 170 0.35 -0.37 21.39
C ASP A 170 -0.49 0.93 21.53
N ILE A 171 -1.72 0.89 21.06
CA ILE A 171 -2.63 2.06 20.98
C ILE A 171 -3.08 2.49 22.38
N GLU A 172 -3.28 1.53 23.28
CA GLU A 172 -3.77 1.79 24.63
C GLU A 172 -2.74 2.59 25.43
N THR A 173 -1.49 2.14 25.42
CA THR A 173 -0.37 2.77 26.13
C THR A 173 0.28 3.91 25.34
N GLY A 174 0.13 3.93 24.02
CA GLY A 174 0.84 4.84 23.13
C GLY A 174 2.33 4.52 22.97
N SER A 175 2.75 3.32 23.38
CA SER A 175 4.16 2.91 23.39
C SER A 175 4.56 2.17 22.10
N LYS A 176 5.85 2.23 21.76
CA LYS A 176 6.46 1.45 20.67
C LYS A 176 6.68 0.02 21.18
N LYS A 177 6.03 -0.98 20.58
CA LYS A 177 6.24 -2.40 20.91
C LYS A 177 7.51 -2.92 20.23
N THR A 178 7.60 -2.69 18.91
CA THR A 178 8.69 -3.21 18.08
C THR A 178 9.08 -2.17 17.04
N ILE A 179 10.39 -1.97 16.83
CA ILE A 179 10.93 -1.11 15.78
C ILE A 179 11.57 -2.02 14.72
N TYR A 180 11.09 -1.92 13.49
CA TYR A 180 11.61 -2.64 12.34
C TYR A 180 12.56 -1.71 11.58
N ALA A 181 13.86 -1.91 11.79
CA ALA A 181 14.93 -1.15 11.15
C ALA A 181 15.69 -2.04 10.16
N GLY A 182 15.98 -1.50 8.97
CA GLY A 182 16.77 -2.22 7.98
C GLY A 182 16.77 -1.59 6.59
N HIS A 183 15.74 -0.81 6.24
CA HIS A 183 15.77 0.01 5.04
C HIS A 183 16.87 1.08 5.12
N GLN A 184 17.33 1.50 3.95
CA GLN A 184 18.42 2.48 3.79
C GLN A 184 17.96 3.84 3.26
N SER A 185 16.65 4.00 3.08
CA SER A 185 16.00 5.20 2.60
C SER A 185 14.55 5.22 3.05
N ASP A 186 13.82 6.25 2.68
CA ASP A 186 12.45 6.53 3.09
C ASP A 186 11.55 5.30 2.84
N CYS A 187 10.80 4.88 3.85
CA CYS A 187 9.83 3.81 3.70
C CYS A 187 8.52 4.44 3.22
N MET A 188 8.03 4.10 2.03
CA MET A 188 6.90 4.79 1.38
C MET A 188 5.57 4.11 1.60
N SER A 189 5.56 2.78 1.70
CA SER A 189 4.33 2.01 1.88
C SER A 189 4.55 0.76 2.71
N LEU A 190 3.45 0.27 3.30
CA LEU A 190 3.39 -1.03 3.96
C LEU A 190 2.05 -1.71 3.66
N ALA A 191 2.05 -3.04 3.67
CA ALA A 191 0.85 -3.87 3.63
C ALA A 191 0.97 -5.02 4.64
N VAL A 192 -0.15 -5.38 5.27
CA VAL A 192 -0.21 -6.50 6.24
C VAL A 192 -0.67 -7.75 5.52
N SER A 193 -0.06 -8.89 5.87
CA SER A 193 -0.46 -10.20 5.37
C SER A 193 -1.88 -10.56 5.82
N PRO A 194 -2.63 -11.37 5.04
CA PRO A 194 -4.00 -11.77 5.41
C PRO A 194 -4.11 -12.50 6.76
N ASP A 195 -3.04 -13.15 7.22
CA ASP A 195 -2.98 -13.88 8.49
C ASP A 195 -2.44 -13.03 9.66
N PHE A 196 -2.10 -11.75 9.41
CA PHE A 196 -1.56 -10.80 10.38
C PHE A 196 -0.26 -11.26 11.07
N ASN A 197 0.48 -12.21 10.49
CA ASN A 197 1.77 -12.66 11.05
C ASN A 197 2.95 -11.89 10.45
N PHE A 198 2.81 -11.45 9.20
CA PHE A 198 3.83 -10.68 8.49
C PHE A 198 3.31 -9.33 8.01
N PHE A 199 4.23 -8.42 7.75
CA PHE A 199 3.97 -7.26 6.89
C PHE A 199 5.10 -7.09 5.88
N ILE A 200 4.80 -6.42 4.78
CA ILE A 200 5.77 -6.06 3.74
C ILE A 200 5.85 -4.54 3.68
N SER A 201 7.06 -4.00 3.53
CA SER A 201 7.31 -2.56 3.33
C SER A 201 8.08 -2.30 2.04
N GLY A 202 7.76 -1.20 1.36
CA GLY A 202 8.47 -0.71 0.17
C GLY A 202 9.16 0.62 0.46
N SER A 203 10.36 0.83 -0.09
CA SER A 203 11.22 1.97 0.21
C SER A 203 11.86 2.59 -1.04
N CYS A 204 12.32 3.83 -0.88
CA CYS A 204 13.20 4.55 -1.79
C CYS A 204 14.64 3.97 -1.86
N ASP A 205 14.92 2.86 -1.14
CA ASP A 205 16.14 2.06 -1.34
C ASP A 205 15.98 1.00 -2.45
N TYR A 206 14.86 1.07 -3.17
CA TYR A 206 14.46 0.19 -4.27
C TYR A 206 14.20 -1.26 -3.85
N THR A 207 14.06 -1.51 -2.55
CA THR A 207 13.78 -2.84 -2.00
C THR A 207 12.43 -2.91 -1.31
N ALA A 208 11.83 -4.09 -1.38
CA ALA A 208 10.71 -4.49 -0.54
C ALA A 208 11.18 -5.49 0.52
N ARG A 209 10.75 -5.32 1.77
CA ARG A 209 11.19 -6.18 2.89
C ARG A 209 10.02 -6.83 3.59
N LEU A 210 10.14 -8.14 3.83
CA LEU A 210 9.17 -8.93 4.60
C LEU A 210 9.61 -9.01 6.04
N TRP A 211 8.71 -8.67 6.95
CA TRP A 211 8.97 -8.60 8.38
C TRP A 211 8.03 -9.52 9.13
N ASP A 212 8.59 -10.25 10.08
CA ASP A 212 7.81 -10.98 11.07
C ASP A 212 7.34 -10.02 12.16
N ILE A 213 6.01 -9.91 12.32
CA ILE A 213 5.42 -8.95 13.26
C ILE A 213 5.81 -9.29 14.70
N ARG A 214 5.88 -10.58 15.04
CA ARG A 214 6.12 -11.03 16.41
C ARG A 214 7.60 -10.96 16.77
N ASP A 215 8.46 -11.44 15.86
CA ASP A 215 9.89 -11.55 16.13
C ASP A 215 10.65 -10.23 15.90
N GLY A 216 10.06 -9.26 15.17
CA GLY A 216 10.73 -8.00 14.88
C GLY A 216 11.81 -8.08 13.81
N THR A 217 11.92 -9.21 13.10
CA THR A 217 13.04 -9.50 12.19
C THR A 217 12.64 -9.41 10.72
N CYS A 218 13.58 -8.95 9.89
CA CYS A 218 13.46 -9.01 8.44
C CYS A 218 13.71 -10.46 7.99
N ARG A 219 12.71 -11.09 7.36
CA ARG A 219 12.79 -12.46 6.85
C ARG A 219 13.34 -12.51 5.42
N GLN A 220 12.92 -11.58 4.56
CA GLN A 220 13.28 -11.55 3.14
C GLN A 220 13.43 -10.12 2.64
N THR A 221 14.31 -9.92 1.65
CA THR A 221 14.47 -8.66 0.92
C THR A 221 14.35 -8.92 -0.57
N PHE A 222 13.40 -8.28 -1.22
CA PHE A 222 13.14 -8.34 -2.64
C PHE A 222 13.70 -7.08 -3.31
N GLY A 223 14.56 -7.25 -4.31
CA GLY A 223 15.04 -6.18 -5.17
C GLY A 223 14.53 -6.37 -6.60
N GLY A 224 15.05 -5.56 -7.53
CA GLY A 224 14.75 -5.68 -8.96
C GLY A 224 14.03 -4.47 -9.55
N HIS A 225 13.50 -3.56 -8.72
CA HIS A 225 13.10 -2.23 -9.17
C HIS A 225 14.32 -1.34 -9.40
N GLU A 226 14.17 -0.38 -10.31
CA GLU A 226 15.22 0.59 -10.68
C GLU A 226 15.02 1.96 -10.02
N SER A 227 13.90 2.15 -9.32
CA SER A 227 13.54 3.38 -8.63
C SER A 227 12.67 3.11 -7.40
N ASP A 228 12.16 4.17 -6.77
CA ASP A 228 11.43 4.15 -5.50
C ASP A 228 10.23 3.21 -5.55
N ILE A 229 10.02 2.40 -4.50
CA ILE A 229 8.81 1.58 -4.37
C ILE A 229 7.74 2.36 -3.61
N ASN A 230 6.84 2.98 -4.34
CA ASN A 230 5.77 3.82 -3.78
C ASN A 230 4.60 3.01 -3.22
N ALA A 231 4.30 1.86 -3.82
CA ALA A 231 3.10 1.09 -3.51
C ALA A 231 3.44 -0.38 -3.30
N ILE A 232 2.79 -0.99 -2.31
CA ILE A 232 2.95 -2.41 -2.02
C ILE A 232 1.63 -3.03 -1.57
N GLY A 233 1.43 -4.31 -1.89
CA GLY A 233 0.24 -5.05 -1.49
C GLY A 233 0.53 -6.54 -1.37
N PHE A 234 -0.15 -7.22 -0.44
CA PHE A 234 -0.19 -8.67 -0.43
C PHE A 234 -1.15 -9.18 -1.49
N PHE A 235 -0.76 -10.25 -2.18
CA PHE A 235 -1.69 -11.04 -2.96
C PHE A 235 -2.70 -11.71 -2.04
N PRO A 236 -3.98 -11.92 -2.45
CA PRO A 236 -5.01 -12.48 -1.57
C PRO A 236 -4.67 -13.83 -0.92
N SER A 237 -3.81 -14.63 -1.55
CA SER A 237 -3.34 -15.91 -1.00
C SER A 237 -2.38 -15.77 0.20
N GLY A 238 -1.82 -14.58 0.42
CA GLY A 238 -0.76 -14.32 1.40
C GLY A 238 0.63 -14.85 1.03
N LYS A 239 0.78 -15.50 -0.13
CA LYS A 239 2.03 -16.17 -0.56
C LYS A 239 2.85 -15.36 -1.55
N ALA A 240 2.33 -14.23 -2.01
CA ALA A 240 2.98 -13.37 -2.98
C ALA A 240 2.72 -11.90 -2.62
N VAL A 241 3.59 -11.02 -3.11
CA VAL A 241 3.51 -9.58 -2.91
C VAL A 241 3.60 -8.86 -4.24
N ILE A 242 2.85 -7.77 -4.39
CA ILE A 242 2.90 -6.89 -5.54
C ILE A 242 3.50 -5.54 -5.15
N THR A 243 4.35 -5.00 -6.01
CA THR A 243 5.01 -3.70 -5.82
C THR A 243 4.79 -2.82 -7.04
N GLY A 244 4.79 -1.51 -6.82
CA GLY A 244 4.64 -0.49 -7.85
C GLY A 244 5.63 0.63 -7.59
N SER A 245 6.35 1.03 -8.63
CA SER A 245 7.53 1.88 -8.52
C SER A 245 7.48 3.09 -9.46
N ASP A 246 8.33 4.08 -9.15
CA ASP A 246 8.65 5.20 -10.03
C ASP A 246 9.37 4.78 -11.33
N ASP A 247 9.85 3.54 -11.43
CA ASP A 247 10.38 2.96 -12.69
C ASP A 247 9.28 2.61 -13.71
N ALA A 248 8.03 3.02 -13.45
CA ALA A 248 6.83 2.78 -14.25
C ALA A 248 6.39 1.30 -14.32
N THR A 249 7.03 0.40 -13.56
CA THR A 249 6.67 -1.01 -13.52
C THR A 249 5.91 -1.39 -12.27
N CYS A 250 5.09 -2.44 -12.39
CA CYS A 250 4.66 -3.22 -11.23
C CYS A 250 5.35 -4.58 -11.28
N LYS A 251 5.67 -5.18 -10.13
CA LYS A 251 6.27 -6.51 -10.05
C LYS A 251 5.49 -7.40 -9.09
N LEU A 252 5.46 -8.70 -9.37
CA LEU A 252 4.90 -9.72 -8.48
C LEU A 252 6.04 -10.62 -8.01
N TYR A 253 6.17 -10.80 -6.70
CA TYR A 253 7.16 -11.67 -6.07
C TYR A 253 6.47 -12.81 -5.32
N ASP A 254 6.99 -14.04 -5.39
CA ASP A 254 6.52 -15.17 -4.56
C ASP A 254 7.45 -15.36 -3.36
N LEU A 255 6.87 -15.47 -2.17
CA LEU A 255 7.62 -15.55 -0.92
C LEU A 255 8.41 -16.87 -0.80
N ARG A 256 7.96 -17.95 -1.42
CA ARG A 256 8.64 -19.25 -1.39
C ARG A 256 9.74 -19.35 -2.44
N ALA A 257 9.53 -18.71 -3.59
CA ALA A 257 10.54 -18.61 -4.65
C ALA A 257 11.64 -17.59 -4.32
N ASP A 258 11.37 -16.66 -3.37
CA ASP A 258 12.25 -15.57 -2.96
C ASP A 258 12.69 -14.65 -4.12
N GLN A 259 11.86 -14.54 -5.16
CA GLN A 259 12.21 -13.80 -6.37
C GLN A 259 10.99 -13.28 -7.12
N GLU A 260 11.25 -12.41 -8.09
CA GLU A 260 10.24 -11.89 -9.00
C GLU A 260 9.70 -13.01 -9.89
N LEU A 261 8.37 -13.12 -9.99
CA LEU A 261 7.69 -14.02 -10.91
C LEU A 261 7.39 -13.37 -12.26
N ILE A 262 6.97 -12.10 -12.25
CA ILE A 262 6.54 -11.38 -13.46
C ILE A 262 6.60 -9.87 -13.25
N THR A 263 6.94 -9.14 -14.32
CA THR A 263 6.87 -7.67 -14.42
C THR A 263 5.68 -7.26 -15.28
N TYR A 264 4.91 -6.28 -14.83
CA TYR A 264 3.84 -5.60 -15.56
C TYR A 264 4.35 -4.25 -16.06
N GLN A 265 4.47 -4.13 -17.38
CA GLN A 265 4.96 -2.92 -18.04
C GLN A 265 4.36 -2.80 -19.45
N ASP A 266 4.24 -1.57 -19.94
CA ASP A 266 3.83 -1.25 -21.31
C ASP A 266 4.67 -0.05 -21.74
N SER A 267 5.27 -0.10 -22.93
CA SER A 267 6.17 0.94 -23.43
C SER A 267 5.50 2.30 -23.64
N SER A 268 4.17 2.36 -23.64
CA SER A 268 3.42 3.62 -23.64
C SER A 268 3.35 4.30 -22.27
N ILE A 269 3.72 3.60 -21.18
CA ILE A 269 3.63 4.11 -19.81
C ILE A 269 5.05 4.39 -19.31
N MET A 270 5.36 5.68 -19.11
CA MET A 270 6.68 6.16 -18.68
C MET A 270 6.62 6.91 -17.34
N CYS A 271 5.53 6.75 -16.59
CA CYS A 271 5.26 7.49 -15.36
C CYS A 271 5.13 6.55 -14.17
N GLY A 272 5.44 7.06 -12.98
CA GLY A 272 5.48 6.27 -11.76
C GLY A 272 4.12 5.70 -11.34
N VAL A 273 4.18 4.54 -10.71
CA VAL A 273 3.03 3.91 -10.04
C VAL A 273 2.90 4.51 -8.65
N THR A 274 1.70 4.94 -8.29
CA THR A 274 1.43 5.57 -6.99
C THR A 274 0.78 4.62 -5.98
N SER A 275 0.01 3.65 -6.48
CA SER A 275 -0.87 2.83 -5.64
C SER A 275 -1.27 1.54 -6.34
N LEU A 276 -1.54 0.50 -5.54
CA LEU A 276 -1.86 -0.84 -6.01
C LEU A 276 -3.00 -1.45 -5.21
N ALA A 277 -3.86 -2.19 -5.89
CA ALA A 277 -4.86 -3.04 -5.26
C ALA A 277 -5.11 -4.30 -6.11
N PRO A 278 -4.88 -5.50 -5.55
CA PRO A 278 -5.32 -6.73 -6.21
C PRO A 278 -6.84 -6.88 -6.06
N SER A 279 -7.47 -7.45 -7.07
CA SER A 279 -8.85 -7.96 -6.99
C SER A 279 -8.94 -9.11 -5.98
N LEU A 280 -10.16 -9.43 -5.52
CA LEU A 280 -10.39 -10.49 -4.54
C LEU A 280 -9.83 -11.86 -4.96
N SER A 281 -9.92 -12.21 -6.25
CA SER A 281 -9.34 -13.44 -6.80
C SER A 281 -7.83 -13.35 -7.02
N GLY A 282 -7.28 -12.13 -7.01
CA GLY A 282 -5.91 -11.83 -7.42
C GLY A 282 -5.70 -11.88 -8.94
N ARG A 283 -6.72 -12.17 -9.75
CA ARG A 283 -6.58 -12.25 -11.22
C ARG A 283 -6.30 -10.88 -11.86
N LEU A 284 -6.84 -9.82 -11.27
CA LEU A 284 -6.61 -8.44 -11.69
C LEU A 284 -5.76 -7.71 -10.67
N ILE A 285 -4.80 -6.92 -11.16
CA ILE A 285 -4.03 -5.94 -10.39
C ILE A 285 -4.39 -4.55 -10.93
N LEU A 286 -4.94 -3.71 -10.07
CA LEU A 286 -5.24 -2.32 -10.41
C LEU A 286 -4.09 -1.45 -9.90
N ALA A 287 -3.48 -0.70 -10.81
CA ALA A 287 -2.35 0.17 -10.52
C ALA A 287 -2.70 1.62 -10.90
N GLY A 288 -2.62 2.53 -9.94
CA GLY A 288 -2.79 3.97 -10.15
C GLY A 288 -1.48 4.62 -10.58
N TYR A 289 -1.55 5.56 -11.52
CA TYR A 289 -0.38 6.16 -12.14
C TYR A 289 -0.40 7.71 -12.07
N ASP A 290 0.78 8.27 -12.27
CA ASP A 290 1.01 9.71 -12.36
C ASP A 290 0.38 10.37 -13.60
N ASP A 291 0.06 9.59 -14.64
CA ASP A 291 -0.64 10.03 -15.87
C ASP A 291 -2.17 10.15 -15.72
N PHE A 292 -2.67 10.09 -14.49
CA PHE A 292 -4.08 10.27 -14.11
C PHE A 292 -4.95 9.03 -14.37
N ASN A 293 -4.38 7.96 -14.90
CA ASN A 293 -5.09 6.74 -15.20
C ASN A 293 -4.85 5.66 -14.13
N VAL A 294 -5.77 4.68 -14.10
CA VAL A 294 -5.52 3.39 -13.46
C VAL A 294 -5.46 2.33 -14.55
N ASN A 295 -4.35 1.60 -14.64
CA ASN A 295 -4.25 0.45 -15.54
C ASN A 295 -4.65 -0.83 -14.78
N ILE A 296 -5.39 -1.70 -15.47
CA ILE A 296 -5.81 -3.00 -14.95
C ILE A 296 -5.00 -4.07 -15.68
N TRP A 297 -4.21 -4.81 -14.92
CA TRP A 297 -3.32 -5.87 -15.42
C TRP A 297 -3.90 -7.25 -15.12
N ASP A 298 -3.80 -8.16 -16.09
CA ASP A 298 -3.97 -9.60 -15.84
C ASP A 298 -2.72 -10.12 -15.13
N SER A 299 -2.87 -10.56 -13.87
CA SER A 299 -1.76 -10.98 -13.02
C SER A 299 -1.02 -12.21 -13.53
N LEU A 300 -1.65 -13.03 -14.39
CA LEU A 300 -1.04 -14.26 -14.91
C LEU A 300 -0.34 -14.04 -16.24
N LYS A 301 -0.82 -13.08 -17.04
CA LYS A 301 -0.34 -12.85 -18.42
C LYS A 301 0.49 -11.60 -18.60
N ALA A 302 0.51 -10.71 -17.60
CA ALA A 302 1.08 -9.37 -17.68
C ALA A 302 0.54 -8.50 -18.84
N GLU A 303 -0.70 -8.77 -19.25
CA GLU A 303 -1.39 -7.98 -20.27
C GLU A 303 -2.22 -6.88 -19.61
N ARG A 304 -2.18 -5.67 -20.18
CA ARG A 304 -3.09 -4.60 -19.81
C ARG A 304 -4.48 -4.92 -20.37
N VAL A 305 -5.43 -5.24 -19.49
CA VAL A 305 -6.79 -5.66 -19.87
C VAL A 305 -7.83 -4.55 -19.75
N GLY A 306 -7.51 -3.45 -19.07
CA GLY A 306 -8.44 -2.33 -18.91
C GLY A 306 -7.75 -1.04 -18.45
N VAL A 307 -8.47 0.07 -18.59
CA VAL A 307 -8.03 1.40 -18.13
C VAL A 307 -9.22 2.10 -17.49
N LEU A 308 -9.03 2.63 -16.28
CA LEU A 308 -9.96 3.55 -15.64
C LEU A 308 -9.47 4.97 -15.88
N ALA A 309 -10.03 5.61 -16.90
CA ALA A 309 -9.76 7.01 -17.22
C ALA A 309 -10.95 7.84 -16.77
N GLY A 310 -10.71 8.77 -15.85
CA GLY A 310 -11.76 9.66 -15.38
C GLY A 310 -11.33 10.65 -14.31
N HIS A 311 -10.05 10.71 -13.95
CA HIS A 311 -9.51 11.76 -13.10
C HIS A 311 -8.78 12.80 -13.94
N ASP A 312 -8.78 14.04 -13.46
CA ASP A 312 -8.14 15.18 -14.13
C ASP A 312 -6.73 15.47 -13.55
N ASN A 313 -6.24 14.60 -12.67
CA ASN A 313 -4.93 14.68 -12.04
C ASN A 313 -4.50 13.29 -11.54
N ARG A 314 -3.26 13.19 -11.06
CA ARG A 314 -2.61 11.97 -10.53
C ARG A 314 -3.57 11.17 -9.67
N VAL A 315 -3.73 9.88 -9.98
CA VAL A 315 -4.41 8.95 -9.07
C VAL A 315 -3.43 8.67 -7.95
N SER A 316 -3.76 9.05 -6.72
CA SER A 316 -2.85 8.93 -5.58
C SER A 316 -3.09 7.66 -4.77
N CYS A 317 -4.30 7.11 -4.82
CA CYS A 317 -4.65 5.90 -4.10
C CYS A 317 -5.73 5.09 -4.83
N VAL A 318 -5.61 3.77 -4.75
CA VAL A 318 -6.57 2.81 -5.28
C VAL A 318 -6.83 1.75 -4.20
N GLY A 319 -8.07 1.31 -4.07
CA GLY A 319 -8.45 0.23 -3.16
C GLY A 319 -9.62 -0.58 -3.72
N VAL A 320 -9.54 -1.90 -3.66
CA VAL A 320 -10.65 -2.81 -3.95
C VAL A 320 -11.42 -3.06 -2.65
N SER A 321 -12.75 -3.11 -2.71
CA SER A 321 -13.57 -3.44 -1.55
C SER A 321 -13.29 -4.87 -1.07
N PRO A 322 -13.38 -5.15 0.24
CA PRO A 322 -13.11 -6.49 0.78
C PRO A 322 -13.94 -7.62 0.15
N ASP A 323 -15.16 -7.33 -0.30
CA ASP A 323 -16.03 -8.27 -1.03
C ASP A 323 -15.74 -8.37 -2.53
N GLY A 324 -14.82 -7.56 -3.07
CA GLY A 324 -14.45 -7.50 -4.48
C GLY A 324 -15.49 -6.86 -5.40
N MET A 325 -16.58 -6.28 -4.88
CA MET A 325 -17.69 -5.75 -5.67
C MET A 325 -17.41 -4.40 -6.34
N ALA A 326 -16.47 -3.62 -5.82
CA ALA A 326 -16.11 -2.32 -6.36
C ALA A 326 -14.63 -2.00 -6.13
N CYS A 327 -14.10 -1.08 -6.93
CA CYS A 327 -12.86 -0.38 -6.59
C CYS A 327 -13.13 1.11 -6.38
N CYS A 328 -12.31 1.72 -5.53
CA CYS A 328 -12.29 3.15 -5.30
C CYS A 328 -10.94 3.72 -5.73
N THR A 329 -10.97 4.84 -6.43
CA THR A 329 -9.79 5.61 -6.81
C THR A 329 -9.88 7.00 -6.20
N GLY A 330 -8.82 7.48 -5.57
CA GLY A 330 -8.67 8.85 -5.09
C GLY A 330 -7.58 9.58 -5.86
N SER A 331 -7.78 10.86 -6.12
CA SER A 331 -6.88 11.65 -6.96
C SER A 331 -6.60 13.04 -6.39
N TRP A 332 -5.53 13.64 -6.90
CA TRP A 332 -5.19 15.04 -6.69
C TRP A 332 -6.21 16.02 -7.27
N ASP A 333 -7.17 15.55 -8.06
CA ASP A 333 -8.32 16.33 -8.53
C ASP A 333 -9.40 16.57 -7.45
N SER A 334 -9.17 16.12 -6.21
CA SER A 334 -10.07 16.22 -5.03
C SER A 334 -11.29 15.30 -5.04
N PHE A 335 -11.40 14.39 -6.01
CA PHE A 335 -12.50 13.44 -6.10
C PHE A 335 -12.08 12.02 -5.75
N LEU A 336 -13.02 11.26 -5.17
CA LEU A 336 -12.98 9.81 -5.19
C LEU A 336 -14.03 9.27 -6.16
N LYS A 337 -13.69 8.21 -6.89
CA LYS A 337 -14.61 7.54 -7.82
C LYS A 337 -14.76 6.08 -7.44
N ILE A 338 -15.99 5.57 -7.48
CA ILE A 338 -16.31 4.16 -7.26
C ILE A 338 -16.62 3.53 -8.62
N TRP A 339 -15.99 2.41 -8.92
CA TRP A 339 -16.08 1.72 -10.21
C TRP A 339 -16.53 0.27 -10.02
N ASN A 340 -17.35 -0.23 -10.93
CA ASN A 340 -17.62 -1.66 -11.14
C ASN A 340 -18.22 -1.95 -12.52
#